data_AF-A0A7X1YEJ5-F1
#
_entry.id   AF-A0A7X1YEJ5-F1
#
_cell.length_a   1.000
_cell.length_b   1.000
_cell.length_c   1.000
_cell.angle_alpha   90.00
_cell.angle_beta   90.00
_cell.angle_gamma   90.00
#
_symmetry.space_group_name_H-M   'P 1'
#
loop_
_entity.id
_entity.type
_entity.pdbx_description
1 polymer ?
#
loop_
_entity_poly.entity_id
_entity_poly.type
_entity_poly.pdbx_seq_one_letter_code
_entity_poly.pdbx_strand_id
1 'polypeptide(L)'
;GVVVTGWELMTINDQILAREGDSIECPVCGSTGVIVLCGPRHDESLGGRQAALEGDLCQCLCRPAPRLIPDQYIRGQVLGDARGPQQSYMEYLAQWPESPAPKK
;
A
#
# COMPACT_ATOMS: atom_id res chain seq x y z
N GLY A 1 -11.96 -4.85 7.40
CA GLY A 1 -12.41 -3.73 8.24
C GLY A 1 -12.65 -2.55 7.35
N VAL A 2 -13.35 -1.54 7.84
CA VAL A 2 -13.59 -0.31 7.07
C VAL A 2 -12.78 0.80 7.70
N VAL A 3 -12.05 1.54 6.87
CA VAL A 3 -11.34 2.74 7.31
C VAL A 3 -12.40 3.83 7.55
N VAL A 4 -12.37 4.44 8.73
CA VAL A 4 -13.37 5.41 9.19
C VAL A 4 -12.94 6.85 8.94
N THR A 5 -11.65 7.13 9.08
CA THR A 5 -11.07 8.46 8.83
C THR A 5 -10.08 8.39 7.68
N GLY A 6 -9.92 9.49 6.94
CA GLY A 6 -8.98 9.51 5.83
C GLY A 6 -8.47 10.91 5.52
N TRP A 7 -7.68 11.03 4.47
CA TRP A 7 -7.20 12.32 3.98
C TRP A 7 -8.12 12.93 2.94
N GLU A 8 -8.99 13.85 3.36
CA GLU A 8 -10.02 14.47 2.51
C GLU A 8 -9.48 15.24 1.29
N LEU A 9 -8.18 15.53 1.23
CA LEU A 9 -7.55 16.24 0.10
C LEU A 9 -7.18 15.30 -1.07
N MET A 10 -7.38 14.00 -0.94
CA MET A 10 -7.10 13.04 -2.01
C MET A 10 -8.08 11.87 -1.99
N THR A 11 -8.61 11.54 -3.16
CA THR A 11 -9.41 10.34 -3.39
C THR A 11 -8.78 9.46 -4.46
N ILE A 12 -9.07 8.16 -4.39
CA ILE A 12 -8.80 7.19 -5.46
C ILE A 12 -10.11 6.45 -5.70
N ASN A 13 -10.62 6.50 -6.93
CA ASN A 13 -11.95 6.00 -7.30
C ASN A 13 -13.05 6.44 -6.31
N ASP A 14 -13.09 7.76 -6.04
CA ASP A 14 -14.06 8.41 -5.14
C ASP A 14 -14.01 7.96 -3.67
N GLN A 15 -13.02 7.14 -3.28
CA GLN A 15 -12.76 6.76 -1.89
C GLN A 15 -11.63 7.59 -1.31
N ILE A 16 -11.80 8.05 -0.08
CA ILE A 16 -10.80 8.86 0.64
C ILE A 16 -9.56 8.00 0.90
N LEU A 17 -8.38 8.57 0.64
CA LEU A 17 -7.12 7.88 0.86
C LEU A 17 -6.80 7.71 2.35
N ALA A 18 -6.58 6.47 2.76
CA ALA A 18 -6.18 6.11 4.12
C ALA A 18 -4.68 6.35 4.35
N ARG A 19 -4.31 6.77 5.57
CA ARG A 19 -2.94 7.08 5.99
C ARG A 19 -2.62 6.48 7.36
N GLU A 20 -1.34 6.44 7.69
CA GLU A 20 -0.81 6.09 9.02
C GLU A 20 -1.57 6.75 10.17
N GLY A 21 -2.21 6.00 11.05
CA GLY A 21 -2.95 6.53 12.21
C GLY A 21 -4.42 6.83 11.95
N ASP A 22 -4.93 6.59 10.74
CA ASP A 22 -6.37 6.67 10.50
C ASP A 22 -7.09 5.54 11.24
N SER A 23 -8.32 5.81 11.67
CA SER A 23 -9.15 4.86 12.43
C SER A 23 -9.70 3.79 11.51
N ILE A 24 -9.76 2.56 11.99
CA ILE A 24 -10.31 1.40 11.28
C ILE A 24 -11.23 0.61 12.20
N GLU A 25 -12.42 0.23 11.72
CA GLU A 25 -13.28 -0.71 12.41
C GLU A 25 -12.81 -2.14 12.14
N CYS A 26 -12.37 -2.83 13.20
CA CYS A 26 -11.92 -4.21 13.08
C CYS A 26 -13.13 -5.16 13.06
N PRO A 27 -13.35 -5.92 11.97
CA PRO A 27 -14.50 -6.81 11.88
C PRO A 27 -14.31 -8.09 12.70
N VAL A 28 -13.08 -8.36 13.16
CA VAL A 28 -12.73 -9.57 13.90
C VAL A 28 -13.06 -9.42 15.38
N CYS A 29 -12.63 -8.31 16.02
CA CYS A 29 -12.85 -8.07 17.45
C CYS A 29 -13.87 -6.96 17.76
N GLY A 30 -14.40 -6.26 16.75
CA GLY A 30 -15.40 -5.21 16.91
C GLY A 30 -14.86 -3.88 17.49
N SER A 31 -13.60 -3.82 17.92
CA SER A 31 -12.99 -2.57 18.42
C SER A 31 -12.51 -1.68 17.28
N THR A 32 -12.50 -0.37 17.52
CA THR A 32 -11.75 0.58 16.69
C THR A 32 -10.24 0.37 16.88
N GLY A 33 -9.53 0.13 15.79
CA GLY A 33 -8.08 0.16 15.74
C GLY A 33 -7.57 1.39 15.00
N VAL A 34 -6.25 1.50 14.89
CA VAL A 34 -5.57 2.52 14.08
C VAL A 34 -4.64 1.86 13.08
N ILE A 35 -4.43 2.50 11.93
CA ILE A 35 -3.48 2.03 10.93
C ILE A 35 -2.06 2.24 11.43
N VAL A 36 -1.24 1.18 11.45
CA VAL A 36 0.19 1.24 11.76
C VAL A 36 0.97 0.72 10.55
N LEU A 37 1.91 1.51 10.05
CA LEU A 37 2.66 1.18 8.85
C LEU A 37 3.66 0.04 9.10
N CYS A 38 3.67 -0.97 8.23
CA CYS A 38 4.52 -2.14 8.36
C CYS A 38 5.19 -2.50 7.03
N GLY A 39 6.53 -2.59 7.04
CA GLY A 39 7.33 -2.91 5.85
C GLY A 39 7.94 -1.68 5.17
N PRO A 40 8.83 -1.90 4.20
CA PRO A 40 9.53 -0.82 3.51
C PRO A 40 8.57 0.02 2.64
N ARG A 41 8.95 1.26 2.35
CA ARG A 41 8.11 2.27 1.69
C ARG A 41 8.95 3.39 1.08
N HIS A 42 8.42 4.05 0.06
CA HIS A 42 9.01 5.29 -0.48
C HIS A 42 8.78 6.46 0.48
N ASP A 43 9.64 7.48 0.40
CA ASP A 43 9.48 8.73 1.15
C ASP A 43 8.40 9.63 0.51
N GLU A 44 7.16 9.13 0.47
CA GLU A 44 5.98 9.85 0.00
C GLU A 44 5.17 10.35 1.20
N SER A 45 5.01 11.67 1.31
CA SER A 45 4.28 12.31 2.41
C SER A 45 2.98 12.94 1.92
N LEU A 46 1.89 12.63 2.61
CA LEU A 46 0.54 13.12 2.38
C LEU A 46 0.12 13.94 3.59
N GLY A 47 0.46 15.23 3.59
CA GLY A 47 0.21 16.12 4.73
C GLY A 47 0.95 15.68 6.00
N GLY A 48 2.20 15.24 5.87
CA GLY A 48 3.05 14.83 7.00
C GLY A 48 2.87 13.38 7.47
N ARG A 49 1.99 12.60 6.82
CA ARG A 49 1.73 11.18 7.12
C ARG A 49 1.87 10.37 5.84
N GLN A 50 2.25 9.10 5.93
CA GLN A 50 2.37 8.25 4.74
C GLN A 50 1.05 7.54 4.42
N ALA A 51 0.87 7.17 3.15
CA ALA A 51 -0.26 6.37 2.70
C ALA A 51 -0.27 5.00 3.41
N ALA A 52 -1.47 4.52 3.74
CA ALA A 52 -1.65 3.14 4.15
C ALA A 52 -1.52 2.22 2.94
N LEU A 53 -0.76 1.14 3.06
CA LEU A 53 -0.50 0.17 2.00
C LEU A 53 -0.99 -1.23 2.38
N GLU A 54 -0.96 -2.14 1.40
CA GLU A 54 -1.16 -3.56 1.65
C GLU A 54 -0.19 -4.08 2.70
N GLY A 55 -0.69 -4.88 3.63
CA GLY A 55 0.14 -5.52 4.66
C GLY A 55 0.42 -4.66 5.90
N ASP A 56 0.01 -3.39 5.90
CA ASP A 56 -0.05 -2.55 7.10
C ASP A 56 -0.95 -3.17 8.16
N LEU A 57 -0.87 -2.69 9.39
CA LEU A 57 -1.53 -3.31 10.53
C LEU A 57 -2.75 -2.52 10.99
N CYS A 58 -3.84 -3.25 11.26
CA CYS A 58 -4.94 -2.77 12.08
C CYS A 58 -4.55 -2.98 13.55
N GLN A 59 -4.05 -1.93 14.21
CA GLN A 59 -3.67 -1.98 15.62
C GLN A 59 -4.93 -1.92 16.50
N CYS A 60 -5.61 -3.06 16.61
CA CYS A 60 -6.78 -3.28 17.45
C CYS A 60 -6.47 -4.25 18.62
N LEU A 61 -7.51 -4.84 19.21
CA LEU A 61 -7.39 -5.81 20.30
C LEU A 61 -6.99 -7.22 19.86
N CYS A 62 -7.05 -7.54 18.56
CA CYS A 62 -6.64 -8.85 18.03
C CYS A 62 -5.15 -9.15 18.27
N ARG A 63 -4.84 -10.43 18.44
CA ARG A 63 -3.47 -10.96 18.55
C ARG A 63 -3.35 -12.23 17.70
N PRO A 64 -2.55 -12.25 16.61
CA PRO A 64 -1.81 -11.11 16.06
C PRO A 64 -2.73 -10.01 15.51
N ALA A 65 -2.19 -8.79 15.36
CA ALA A 65 -2.91 -7.69 14.72
C ALA A 65 -3.23 -8.06 13.24
N PRO A 66 -4.46 -7.84 12.74
CA PRO A 66 -4.82 -8.14 11.37
C PRO A 66 -4.08 -7.24 10.38
N ARG A 67 -3.82 -7.77 9.18
CA ARG A 67 -3.22 -6.99 8.09
C ARG A 67 -4.30 -6.33 7.23
N LEU A 68 -3.98 -5.14 6.74
CA LEU A 68 -4.76 -4.42 5.76
C LEU A 68 -4.66 -5.12 4.42
N ILE A 69 -5.79 -5.17 3.72
CA ILE A 69 -5.92 -5.63 2.34
C ILE A 69 -6.38 -4.41 1.54
N PRO A 70 -5.77 -4.12 0.38
CA PRO A 70 -6.16 -2.99 -0.43
C PRO A 70 -7.54 -3.23 -1.06
N ASP A 71 -8.38 -2.20 -1.08
CA ASP A 71 -9.63 -2.17 -1.84
C ASP A 71 -9.46 -1.46 -3.21
N GLN A 72 -8.26 -0.91 -3.45
CA GLN A 72 -7.91 -0.08 -4.60
C GLN A 72 -6.57 -0.55 -5.15
N TYR A 73 -6.45 -0.69 -6.48
CA TYR A 73 -5.29 -1.32 -7.13
C TYR A 73 -4.60 -0.44 -8.19
N ILE A 74 -5.08 0.80 -8.40
CA ILE A 74 -4.57 1.68 -9.45
C ILE A 74 -3.33 2.50 -9.03
N ARG A 75 -3.10 2.65 -7.71
CA ARG A 75 -1.89 3.25 -7.15
C ARG A 75 -1.29 2.29 -6.13
N GLY A 76 0.03 2.20 -6.12
CA GLY A 76 0.79 1.36 -5.21
C GLY A 76 2.27 1.72 -5.28
N GLN A 77 3.05 1.14 -4.37
CA GLN A 77 4.49 1.34 -4.33
C GLN A 77 5.18 0.07 -4.80
N VAL A 78 5.97 0.19 -5.87
CA VAL A 78 6.94 -0.82 -6.26
C VAL A 78 8.28 -0.36 -5.71
N LEU A 79 8.78 -1.09 -4.74
CA LEU A 79 10.12 -0.87 -4.21
C LEU A 79 11.09 -1.58 -5.14
N GLY A 80 12.06 -0.84 -5.68
CA GLY A 80 13.19 -1.47 -6.34
C GLY A 80 13.95 -2.31 -5.32
N ASP A 81 14.44 -3.47 -5.75
CA ASP A 81 15.47 -4.17 -4.98
C ASP A 81 16.65 -3.21 -4.76
N ALA A 82 17.40 -3.37 -3.67
CA ALA A 82 18.64 -2.62 -3.42
C ALA A 82 19.67 -2.78 -4.58
N ARG A 83 19.44 -3.71 -5.51
CA ARG A 83 20.16 -3.90 -6.78
C ARG A 83 19.84 -2.86 -7.87
N GLY A 84 18.91 -1.94 -7.63
CA GLY A 84 18.59 -0.82 -8.51
C GLY A 84 17.76 -1.21 -9.75
N PRO A 85 17.07 -0.24 -10.38
CA PRO A 85 16.16 -0.49 -11.51
C PRO A 85 16.85 -1.11 -12.73
N GLN A 86 18.16 -0.92 -12.86
CA GLN A 86 18.96 -1.49 -13.96
C GLN A 86 19.05 -3.01 -13.86
N GLN A 87 19.30 -3.56 -12.66
CA GLN A 87 19.48 -5.00 -12.48
C GLN A 87 18.15 -5.74 -12.71
N SER A 88 17.05 -5.22 -12.15
CA SER A 88 15.72 -5.80 -12.36
C SER A 88 15.27 -5.75 -13.82
N TYR A 89 15.61 -4.68 -14.54
CA TYR A 89 15.28 -4.54 -15.97
C TYR A 89 16.11 -5.49 -16.85
N MET A 90 17.40 -5.65 -16.56
CA MET A 90 18.28 -6.57 -17.30
C MET A 90 17.95 -8.04 -17.00
N GLU A 91 17.58 -8.37 -15.76
CA GLU A 91 17.11 -9.71 -15.38
C GLU A 91 15.74 -10.02 -16.02
N TYR A 92 14.83 -9.04 -16.08
CA TYR A 92 13.55 -9.15 -16.80
C TYR A 92 13.76 -9.41 -18.30
N LEU A 93 14.67 -8.68 -18.96
CA LEU A 93 15.02 -8.89 -20.36
C LEU A 93 15.70 -10.25 -20.61
N ALA A 94 16.52 -10.72 -19.68
CA ALA A 94 17.21 -12.02 -19.79
C ALA A 94 16.27 -13.22 -19.64
N GLN A 95 15.10 -13.03 -19.02
CA GLN A 95 14.12 -14.08 -18.74
C GLN A 95 12.98 -14.15 -19.75
N TRP A 96 12.85 -13.15 -20.64
CA TRP A 96 11.73 -13.05 -21.58
C TRP A 96 12.10 -13.64 -22.96
N PRO A 97 11.35 -14.62 -23.51
CA PRO A 97 11.57 -15.06 -24.87
C PRO A 97 11.07 -13.98 -25.84
N GLU A 98 11.94 -13.59 -26.77
CA GLU A 98 11.80 -12.48 -27.72
C GLU A 98 10.34 -12.20 -28.12
N SER A 99 9.79 -11.09 -27.65
CA SER A 99 8.49 -10.58 -28.09
C SER A 99 8.68 -9.34 -28.95
N PRO A 100 7.88 -9.18 -30.02
CA PRO A 100 8.24 -8.36 -31.16
C PRO A 100 8.16 -6.87 -30.81
N ALA A 101 9.08 -6.11 -31.42
CA ALA A 101 9.23 -4.68 -31.23
C ALA A 101 7.89 -3.92 -31.31
N PRO A 102 7.70 -2.87 -30.49
CA PRO A 102 6.48 -2.08 -30.49
C PRO A 102 6.26 -1.48 -31.87
N LYS A 103 5.09 -1.73 -32.46
CA LYS A 103 4.70 -1.12 -33.73
C LYS A 103 4.49 0.38 -33.49
N LYS A 104 5.12 1.18 -34.38
CA LYS A 104 5.05 2.64 -34.42
C LYS A 104 3.63 3.16 -34.59
#